data_AF-A0A0B2JT80-F1
#
_entry.id   AF-A0A0B2JT80-F1
#
_cell.length_a   1.000
_cell.length_b   1.000
_cell.length_c   1.000
_cell.angle_alpha   90.00
_cell.angle_beta   90.00
_cell.angle_gamma   90.00
#
_symmetry.space_group_name_H-M   'P 1'
#
loop_
_entity.id
_entity.type
_entity.pdbx_description
1 polymer ?
#
loop_
_entity_poly.entity_id
_entity_poly.type
_entity_poly.pdbx_seq_one_letter_code
_entity_poly.pdbx_strand_id
1 'polypeptide(L)' 'MAKGKWRAISEDLGGKRLYRIGRLLDADKPAEIGNIEYAIVYGSTTDRDKAKRVADAMNEENGPEDHYAEGLE' A
#
# COMPACT_ATOMS: atom_id res chain seq x y z
N MET A 1 7.13 1.57 14.62
CA MET A 1 5.86 1.96 13.97
C MET A 1 5.58 0.92 12.90
N ALA A 2 4.45 0.22 13.00
CA ALA A 2 4.09 -0.79 12.00
C ALA A 2 3.57 -0.08 10.75
N LYS A 3 4.10 -0.46 9.58
CA LYS A 3 3.57 0.03 8.31
C LYS A 3 2.15 -0.50 8.10
N GLY A 4 1.33 0.27 7.40
CA GLY A 4 0.01 -0.16 7.01
C GLY A 4 0.03 -1.29 5.98
N LYS A 5 -1.13 -1.89 5.74
CA LYS A 5 -1.32 -2.86 4.65
C LYS A 5 -1.29 -2.16 3.28
N TRP A 6 -0.83 -2.87 2.26
CA TRP A 6 -0.92 -2.45 0.86
C TRP A 6 -2.38 -2.33 0.44
N ARG A 7 -2.70 -1.25 -0.28
CA ARG A 7 -4.06 -0.91 -0.73
C ARG A 7 -4.02 -0.27 -2.12
N ALA A 8 -5.11 -0.43 -2.87
CA ALA A 8 -5.32 0.32 -4.09
C ALA A 8 -5.77 1.75 -3.75
N ILE A 9 -4.99 2.74 -4.20
CA ILE A 9 -5.25 4.17 -4.06
C ILE A 9 -5.66 4.69 -5.44
N SER A 10 -6.79 5.40 -5.51
CA SER A 10 -7.25 6.00 -6.76
C SER A 10 -6.81 7.46 -6.88
N GLU A 11 -6.29 7.83 -8.03
CA GLU A 11 -5.96 9.20 -8.41
C GLU A 11 -6.72 9.56 -9.68
N ASP A 12 -7.23 10.80 -9.76
CA ASP A 12 -7.77 11.33 -11.01
C ASP A 12 -6.67 12.12 -11.74
N LEU A 13 -6.29 11.65 -12.92
CA LEU A 13 -5.24 12.25 -13.74
C LEU A 13 -5.77 12.46 -15.15
N GLY A 14 -5.98 13.72 -15.53
CA GLY A 14 -6.45 14.09 -16.86
C GLY A 14 -7.83 13.52 -17.21
N GLY A 15 -8.75 13.46 -16.23
CA GLY A 15 -10.11 12.93 -16.42
C GLY A 15 -10.18 11.41 -16.49
N LYS A 16 -9.09 10.71 -16.18
CA LYS A 16 -9.05 9.25 -16.05
C LYS A 16 -8.73 8.88 -14.62
N ARG A 17 -9.52 7.94 -14.08
CA ARG A 17 -9.23 7.31 -12.79
C ARG A 17 -8.13 6.27 -12.97
N LEU A 18 -7.00 6.52 -12.33
CA LEU A 18 -5.90 5.59 -12.20
C LEU A 18 -5.88 5.02 -10.80
N TYR A 19 -5.37 3.81 -10.68
CA TYR A 19 -5.17 3.10 -9.44
C TYR A 19 -3.69 2.79 -9.31
N ARG A 20 -3.12 3.12 -8.16
CA ARG A 20 -1.77 2.76 -7.74
C ARG A 20 -1.84 1.92 -6.47
N ILE A 21 -0.78 1.17 -6.20
CA ILE A 21 -0.66 0.42 -4.96
C ILE A 21 0.15 1.25 -3.98
N GLY A 22 -0.37 1.45 -2.77
CA GLY A 22 0.38 2.10 -1.71
C GLY A 22 -0.02 1.62 -0.32
N ARG A 23 0.85 1.88 0.67
CA ARG A 23 0.60 1.63 2.09
C ARG A 23 0.98 2.84 2.92
N LEU A 24 0.38 2.96 4.10
CA LEU A 24 0.80 3.99 5.05
C LEU A 24 2.17 3.63 5.64
N LEU A 25 3.06 4.61 5.74
CA LEU A 25 4.32 4.44 6.45
C LEU A 25 4.08 4.35 7.96
N ASP A 26 3.12 5.13 8.45
CA ASP A 26 2.66 5.16 9.83
C ASP A 26 1.12 5.01 9.82
N ALA A 27 0.65 3.87 10.33
CA ALA A 27 -0.78 3.52 10.33
C ALA A 27 -1.61 4.35 11.33
N ASP A 28 -0.96 5.00 12.31
CA ASP A 28 -1.60 5.87 13.30
C ASP A 28 -1.79 7.30 12.78
N LYS A 29 -1.20 7.62 11.63
CA LYS A 29 -1.29 8.94 10.99
C LYS A 29 -2.25 8.94 9.79
N PRO A 30 -2.88 10.08 9.49
CA PRO A 30 -3.73 10.21 8.32
C PRO A 30 -2.97 9.94 7.01
N ALA A 31 -3.72 9.60 5.97
CA ALA A 31 -3.20 9.39 4.62
C ALA A 31 -2.88 10.74 3.95
N GLU A 32 -1.73 11.32 4.29
CA GLU A 32 -1.23 12.58 3.74
C GLU A 32 -0.03 12.39 2.80
N ILE A 33 0.25 13.41 1.98
CA ILE A 33 1.41 13.45 1.09
C ILE A 33 2.67 13.41 1.96
N GLY A 34 3.38 12.27 1.95
CA GLY A 34 4.55 12.02 2.80
C GLY A 34 4.39 10.85 3.78
N ASN A 35 3.16 10.42 4.06
CA ASN A 35 2.86 9.22 4.86
C ASN A 35 2.45 8.01 4.00
N ILE A 36 2.62 8.08 2.68
CA ILE A 36 2.23 7.03 1.75
C ILE A 36 3.47 6.53 1.00
N GLU A 37 3.73 5.24 1.09
CA GLU A 37 4.70 4.50 0.29
C GLU A 37 3.98 3.87 -0.91
N TYR A 38 4.46 4.13 -2.13
CA TYR A 38 3.90 3.55 -3.35
C TYR A 38 4.77 2.40 -3.87
N ALA A 39 4.13 1.34 -4.36
CA ALA A 39 4.84 0.24 -5.00
C ALA A 39 5.28 0.63 -6.41
N ILE A 40 6.56 0.97 -6.58
CA ILE A 40 7.12 1.40 -7.87
C ILE A 40 7.01 0.29 -8.93
N VAL A 41 7.09 -0.98 -8.51
CA VAL A 41 7.14 -2.16 -9.40
C VAL A 41 5.86 -2.35 -10.22
N TYR A 42 4.69 -1.92 -9.70
CA TYR A 42 3.40 -2.20 -10.33
C TYR A 42 2.82 -1.03 -11.14
N GLY A 43 3.44 0.15 -11.09
CA GLY A 43 3.01 1.32 -11.86
C GLY A 43 1.56 1.76 -11.55
N SER A 44 0.92 2.38 -12.54
CA SER A 44 -0.48 2.85 -12.46
C SER A 44 -1.36 2.02 -13.40
N THR A 45 -2.58 1.67 -13.01
CA THR A 45 -3.55 0.94 -13.85
C THR A 45 -4.92 1.60 -13.84
N THR A 46 -5.70 1.48 -14.91
CA THR A 46 -7.11 1.90 -14.94
C THR A 46 -8.06 0.84 -14.38
N ASP A 47 -7.56 -0.37 -14.12
CA ASP A 47 -8.35 -1.50 -13.64
C ASP A 47 -8.28 -1.60 -12.12
N ARG A 48 -9.41 -1.30 -11.46
CA ARG A 48 -9.55 -1.35 -10.00
C ARG A 48 -9.33 -2.75 -9.44
N ASP A 49 -9.90 -3.76 -10.07
CA ASP A 49 -9.87 -5.14 -9.59
C ASP A 49 -8.47 -5.72 -9.71
N LYS A 50 -7.76 -5.38 -10.80
CA LYS A 50 -6.33 -5.68 -10.93
C LYS A 50 -5.52 -5.04 -9.81
N ALA A 51 -5.71 -3.76 -9.54
CA ALA A 51 -5.00 -3.07 -8.46
C ALA A 51 -5.32 -3.70 -7.09
N LYS A 52 -6.60 -4.05 -6.82
CA LYS A 52 -6.97 -4.72 -5.58
C LYS A 52 -6.27 -6.07 -5.43
N ARG A 53 -6.28 -6.92 -6.46
CA ARG A 53 -5.66 -8.25 -6.42
C ARG A 53 -4.16 -8.17 -6.16
N VAL A 54 -3.48 -7.21 -6.79
CA VAL A 54 -2.05 -6.96 -6.55
C VAL A 54 -1.81 -6.53 -5.11
N ALA A 55 -2.61 -5.60 -4.57
CA ALA A 55 -2.48 -5.19 -3.17
C ALA A 55 -2.70 -6.36 -2.20
N ASP A 56 -3.68 -7.23 -2.49
CA ASP A 56 -3.96 -8.45 -1.73
C ASP A 56 -2.74 -9.38 -1.74
N ALA A 57 -2.23 -9.72 -2.93
CA ALA A 57 -1.07 -10.56 -3.11
C ALA A 57 0.18 -9.99 -2.41
N MET A 58 0.40 -8.68 -2.48
CA MET A 58 1.51 -8.04 -1.75
C MET A 58 1.38 -8.15 -0.23
N ASN A 59 0.16 -8.17 0.31
CA ASN A 59 -0.07 -8.40 1.74
C ASN A 59 0.06 -9.89 2.13
N GLU A 60 -0.19 -10.82 1.20
CA GLU A 60 0.03 -12.26 1.41
C GLU A 60 1.53 -12.60 1.34
N GLU A 61 2.26 -12.06 0.36
CA GLU A 61 3.70 -12.25 0.19
C GLU A 61 4.53 -11.52 1.26
N ASN A 62 4.09 -10.32 1.68
CA ASN A 62 4.68 -9.58 2.80
C ASN A 62 3.76 -9.67 4.03
N GLY A 63 3.30 -10.89 4.35
CA GLY A 63 2.48 -11.17 5.54
C GLY A 63 2.90 -10.29 6.73
N PRO A 64 1.94 -9.74 7.48
CA PRO A 64 2.11 -8.51 8.27
C PRO A 64 3.48 -8.53 8.95
N GLU A 65 4.35 -7.60 8.56
CA GLU A 65 5.65 -7.38 9.20
C GLU A 65 5.39 -6.98 10.67
N ASP A 66 5.04 -7.96 11.49
CA ASP A 66 5.07 -7.96 12.93
C ASP A 66 6.55 -8.09 13.31
N HIS A 67 7.32 -7.04 13.03
CA HIS A 67 8.59 -6.81 13.69
C HIS A 67 8.31 -6.20 15.07
N TYR A 68 7.66 -6.99 15.93
CA TYR A 68 7.81 -6.94 17.39
C TYR A 68 7.83 -8.38 17.93
N ALA A 69 8.83 -9.16 17.50
CA ALA A 69 9.44 -10.10 18.41
C ALA A 69 10.71 -9.43 18.95
N GLU A 70 10.54 -8.76 20.09
CA GLU A 70 11.62 -8.63 21.06
C GLU A 70 12.44 -9.92 21.06
N GLY A 71 13.74 -9.78 20.85
CA GLY A 71 14.69 -10.79 21.26
C GLY A 71 14.50 -10.97 22.76
N LEU A 72 13.74 -12.00 23.12
CA LEU A 72 13.85 -12.67 24.40
C LEU A 72 15.33 -13.00 24.61
N GLU A 73 15.78 -12.66 25.80
CA GLU A 73 17.06 -13.02 26.40
C GLU A 73 17.45 -14.49 26.18
#